data_AF-D0GIL1-F1
#
_entry.id   AF-D0GIL1-F1
#
_cell.length_a   1.000
_cell.length_b   1.000
_cell.length_c   1.000
_cell.angle_alpha   90.00
_cell.angle_beta   90.00
_cell.angle_gamma   90.00
#
_symmetry.space_group_name_H-M   'P 1'
#
loop_
_entity.id
_entity.type
_entity.pdbx_description
1 polymer ?
#
loop_
_entity_poly.entity_id
_entity_poly.type
_entity_poly.pdbx_seq_one_letter_code
_entity_poly.pdbx_strand_id
1 'polypeptide(L)'
;MKIEKNDVGGMVLPLVFGYANISQLVMHLLMKNTIVLMKNTDHPRKILNKIERYRVTHMAFTPFYLELINMCNNLKINFNSLRKICFRGSVLTLENYLESKKIFPKTEFIQTYGQIEAGPRITGKKIEKEYNPKNVGKAIKKTKIKILKKEKLSNKIGEIGEIVVKIPCIIKKYFKIRRNILFEKKWLKTGDVGYFNEKKDLILLGRKNNIIKNRGF
;
A
#
# COMPACT_ATOMS: atom_id res chain seq x y z
N MET A 1 -5.70 5.71 -7.27
CA MET A 1 -7.03 6.06 -6.73
C MET A 1 -7.35 7.49 -7.11
N LYS A 2 -8.40 7.73 -7.91
CA LYS A 2 -8.98 9.08 -8.08
C LYS A 2 -9.93 9.33 -6.91
N ILE A 3 -9.77 10.47 -6.24
CA ILE A 3 -10.61 10.95 -5.14
C ILE A 3 -11.25 12.24 -5.62
N GLU A 4 -12.52 12.43 -5.31
CA GLU A 4 -13.32 13.59 -5.74
C GLU A 4 -13.64 14.46 -4.53
N LYS A 5 -13.95 15.74 -4.73
CA LYS A 5 -14.15 16.73 -3.64
C LYS A 5 -15.24 16.31 -2.64
N ASN A 6 -16.27 15.62 -3.11
CA ASN A 6 -17.40 15.19 -2.28
C ASN A 6 -17.17 13.81 -1.60
N ASP A 7 -15.98 13.23 -1.76
CA ASP A 7 -15.65 11.97 -1.11
C ASP A 7 -15.48 12.16 0.41
N VAL A 8 -16.00 11.18 1.16
CA VAL A 8 -15.78 11.07 2.61
C VAL A 8 -14.68 10.03 2.85
N GLY A 9 -13.55 10.47 3.40
CA GLY A 9 -12.40 9.63 3.70
C GLY A 9 -12.46 9.06 5.11
N GLY A 10 -12.39 7.74 5.25
CA GLY A 10 -12.26 7.07 6.54
C GLY A 10 -10.80 6.89 6.93
N MET A 11 -10.46 7.24 8.18
CA MET A 11 -9.11 7.10 8.70
C MET A 11 -9.12 6.35 10.03
N VAL A 12 -8.58 5.13 9.99
CA VAL A 12 -8.39 4.27 11.17
C VAL A 12 -6.90 3.98 11.44
N LEU A 13 -6.00 4.37 10.53
CA LEU A 13 -4.57 4.18 10.73
C LEU A 13 -4.00 5.28 11.65
N PRO A 14 -3.12 4.97 12.60
CA PRO A 14 -2.53 5.97 13.48
C PRO A 14 -1.79 7.06 12.71
N LEU A 15 -2.04 8.33 13.06
CA LEU A 15 -1.46 9.51 12.39
C LEU A 15 0.07 9.60 12.52
N VAL A 16 0.66 8.86 13.47
CA VAL A 16 2.13 8.74 13.61
C VAL A 16 2.78 8.01 12.42
N PHE A 17 2.02 7.20 11.68
CA PHE A 17 2.54 6.54 10.49
C PHE A 17 2.47 7.48 9.29
N GLY A 18 3.58 7.64 8.58
CA GLY A 18 3.65 8.58 7.45
C GLY A 18 2.67 8.29 6.32
N TYR A 19 2.17 7.05 6.18
CA TYR A 19 1.07 6.78 5.24
C TYR A 19 -0.25 7.46 5.68
N ALA A 20 -0.65 7.34 6.95
CA ALA A 20 -1.85 7.99 7.46
C ALA A 20 -1.73 9.52 7.40
N ASN A 21 -0.56 10.05 7.75
CA ASN A 21 -0.28 11.48 7.70
C ASN A 21 -0.27 12.02 6.26
N ILE A 22 0.61 11.49 5.40
CA ILE A 22 0.85 12.06 4.06
C ILE A 22 -0.18 11.56 3.05
N SER A 23 -0.46 10.26 3.01
CA SER A 23 -1.32 9.65 1.97
C SER A 23 -2.80 9.64 2.31
N GLN A 24 -3.21 10.02 3.53
CA GLN A 24 -4.61 10.21 3.89
C GLN A 24 -4.84 11.65 4.34
N LEU A 25 -4.37 12.07 5.52
CA LEU A 25 -4.69 13.38 6.10
C LEU A 25 -4.35 14.55 5.16
N VAL A 26 -3.08 14.71 4.76
CA VAL A 26 -2.66 15.82 3.89
C VAL A 26 -3.38 15.78 2.55
N MET A 27 -3.49 14.59 1.95
CA MET A 27 -4.18 14.41 0.67
C MET A 27 -5.67 14.80 0.76
N HIS A 28 -6.39 14.38 1.80
CA HIS A 28 -7.80 14.72 2.00
C HIS A 28 -7.99 16.23 2.23
N LEU A 29 -7.09 16.86 2.99
CA LEU A 29 -7.11 18.31 3.19
C LEU A 29 -6.90 19.07 1.88
N LEU A 30 -5.91 18.68 1.07
CA LEU A 30 -5.64 19.29 -0.23
C LEU A 30 -6.83 19.15 -1.21
N MET A 31 -7.54 18.03 -1.12
CA MET A 31 -8.72 17.75 -1.94
C MET A 31 -10.02 18.34 -1.37
N LYS A 32 -9.95 18.98 -0.20
CA LYS A 32 -11.10 19.55 0.55
C LYS A 32 -12.18 18.51 0.87
N ASN A 33 -11.76 17.28 1.18
CA ASN A 33 -12.64 16.18 1.58
C ASN A 33 -13.04 16.25 3.04
N THR A 34 -14.20 15.66 3.36
CA THR A 34 -14.57 15.33 4.75
C THR A 34 -13.76 14.11 5.21
N ILE A 35 -13.20 14.19 6.42
CA ILE A 35 -12.43 13.10 7.04
C ILE A 35 -13.17 12.59 8.27
N VAL A 36 -13.41 11.29 8.33
CA VAL A 36 -13.91 10.61 9.53
C VAL A 36 -12.72 9.96 10.24
N LEU A 37 -12.24 10.62 11.29
CA LEU A 37 -11.18 10.09 12.15
C LEU A 37 -11.76 9.06 13.12
N MET A 38 -11.12 7.90 13.20
CA MET A 38 -11.56 6.81 14.04
C MET A 38 -10.40 6.28 14.87
N LYS A 39 -10.68 5.89 16.12
CA LYS A 39 -9.65 5.35 17.01
C LYS A 39 -9.32 3.93 16.57
N ASN A 40 -8.06 3.68 16.26
CA ASN A 40 -7.60 2.35 15.82
C ASN A 40 -7.74 1.27 16.92
N THR A 41 -7.94 1.68 18.16
CA THR A 41 -8.23 0.83 19.32
C THR A 41 -9.70 0.50 19.49
N ASP A 42 -10.61 1.14 18.74
CA ASP A 42 -12.02 0.76 18.76
C ASP A 42 -12.18 -0.65 18.17
N HIS A 43 -13.08 -1.43 18.77
CA HIS A 43 -13.49 -2.74 18.23
C HIS A 43 -13.90 -2.61 16.74
N PRO A 44 -13.50 -3.55 15.85
CA PRO A 44 -13.76 -3.43 14.40
C PRO A 44 -15.22 -3.12 14.06
N ARG A 45 -16.19 -3.75 14.74
CA ARG A 45 -17.62 -3.45 14.56
C ARG A 45 -17.99 -1.97 14.79
N LYS A 46 -17.39 -1.29 15.77
CA LYS A 46 -17.62 0.15 15.99
C LYS A 46 -17.09 1.00 14.82
N ILE A 47 -15.95 0.59 14.25
CA ILE A 47 -15.36 1.21 13.07
C ILE A 47 -16.25 1.01 11.84
N LEU A 48 -16.72 -0.22 11.64
CA LEU A 48 -17.63 -0.55 10.53
C LEU A 48 -18.97 0.22 10.62
N ASN A 49 -19.55 0.36 11.82
CA ASN A 49 -20.76 1.18 12.00
C ASN A 49 -20.55 2.65 11.62
N LYS A 50 -19.34 3.20 11.85
CA LYS A 50 -19.00 4.56 11.43
C LYS A 50 -18.92 4.69 9.91
N ILE A 51 -18.53 3.64 9.19
CA ILE A 51 -18.51 3.63 7.71
C ILE A 51 -19.92 3.88 7.17
N GLU A 52 -20.91 3.14 7.67
CA GLU A 52 -22.31 3.30 7.28
C GLU A 52 -22.86 4.67 7.71
N ARG A 53 -22.74 5.00 9.00
CA ARG A 53 -23.29 6.25 9.58
C ARG A 53 -22.81 7.50 8.85
N TYR A 54 -21.53 7.55 8.51
CA TYR A 54 -20.94 8.72 7.85
C TYR A 54 -20.79 8.54 6.34
N ARG A 55 -21.34 7.47 5.77
CA ARG A 55 -21.28 7.16 4.33
C ARG A 55 -19.86 7.23 3.78
N VAL A 56 -18.89 6.65 4.49
CA VAL A 56 -17.48 6.65 4.09
C VAL A 56 -17.35 6.04 2.70
N THR A 57 -16.59 6.72 1.84
CA THR A 57 -16.45 6.39 0.43
C THR A 57 -15.19 5.61 0.11
N HIS A 58 -14.13 5.87 0.88
CA HIS A 58 -12.87 5.17 0.76
C HIS A 58 -12.09 5.23 2.07
N MET A 59 -11.29 4.21 2.32
CA MET A 59 -10.41 4.16 3.49
C MET A 59 -9.21 3.25 3.24
N ALA A 60 -8.29 3.24 4.19
CA ALA A 60 -7.15 2.34 4.15
C ALA A 60 -7.09 1.47 5.40
N PHE A 61 -6.73 0.22 5.20
CA PHE A 61 -6.53 -0.79 6.24
C PHE A 61 -5.13 -1.42 6.12
N THR A 62 -4.62 -1.94 7.23
CA THR A 62 -3.53 -2.93 7.16
C THR A 62 -4.14 -4.30 6.89
N PRO A 63 -3.39 -5.27 6.34
CA PRO A 63 -3.85 -6.66 6.23
C PRO A 63 -4.33 -7.24 7.55
N PHE A 64 -3.60 -6.98 8.65
CA PHE A 64 -4.03 -7.36 10.00
C PHE A 64 -5.41 -6.80 10.38
N TYR A 65 -5.69 -5.53 10.02
CA TYR A 65 -7.00 -4.95 10.32
C TYR A 65 -8.11 -5.59 9.49
N LEU A 66 -7.83 -5.96 8.24
CA LEU A 66 -8.76 -6.72 7.40
C LEU A 66 -9.01 -8.12 7.97
N GLU A 67 -7.98 -8.79 8.50
CA GLU A 67 -8.11 -10.07 9.21
C GLU A 67 -9.04 -9.96 10.42
N LEU A 68 -8.87 -8.92 11.26
CA LEU A 68 -9.79 -8.67 12.37
C LEU A 68 -11.23 -8.40 11.92
N ILE A 69 -11.42 -7.72 10.79
CA ILE A 69 -12.76 -7.53 10.19
C ILE A 69 -13.32 -8.87 9.73
N ASN A 70 -12.52 -9.72 9.08
CA ASN A 70 -12.97 -11.02 8.57
C ASN A 70 -13.44 -11.95 9.70
N MET A 71 -12.90 -11.79 10.91
CA MET A 71 -13.32 -12.52 12.11
C MET A 71 -14.65 -11.99 12.71
N CYS A 72 -15.18 -10.87 12.23
CA CYS A 72 -16.44 -10.33 12.72
C CYS A 72 -17.64 -11.04 12.06
N ASN A 73 -18.39 -11.80 12.86
CA ASN A 73 -19.61 -12.47 12.40
C ASN A 73 -20.83 -11.53 12.41
N ASN A 74 -21.85 -11.87 11.60
CA ASN A 74 -23.18 -11.24 11.60
C ASN A 74 -23.17 -9.71 11.39
N LEU A 75 -22.36 -9.24 10.44
CA LEU A 75 -22.29 -7.83 10.05
C LEU A 75 -23.56 -7.42 9.28
N LYS A 76 -24.57 -6.91 10.00
CA LYS A 76 -25.74 -6.22 9.41
C LYS A 76 -25.44 -4.74 9.20
N ILE A 77 -24.44 -4.43 8.35
CA ILE A 77 -23.95 -3.07 8.10
C ILE A 77 -23.96 -2.82 6.58
N ASN A 78 -24.50 -1.68 6.14
CA ASN A 78 -24.53 -1.32 4.73
C ASN A 78 -23.22 -0.64 4.28
N PHE A 79 -22.49 -1.30 3.38
CA PHE A 79 -21.24 -0.79 2.80
C PHE A 79 -21.40 -0.18 1.39
N ASN A 80 -22.62 0.10 0.91
CA ASN A 80 -22.84 0.60 -0.45
C ASN A 80 -22.13 1.95 -0.73
N SER A 81 -21.86 2.78 0.29
CA SER A 81 -21.08 4.00 0.11
C SER A 81 -19.59 3.73 -0.12
N LEU A 82 -19.06 2.62 0.42
CA LEU A 82 -17.64 2.31 0.43
C LEU A 82 -17.19 1.74 -0.92
N ARG A 83 -16.65 2.62 -1.75
CA ARG A 83 -16.23 2.28 -3.12
C ARG A 83 -14.82 1.73 -3.19
N LYS A 84 -13.91 2.16 -2.30
CA LYS A 84 -12.48 1.79 -2.39
C LYS A 84 -11.86 1.48 -1.03
N ILE A 85 -11.17 0.36 -0.94
CA ILE A 85 -10.27 0.01 0.18
C ILE A 85 -8.85 -0.04 -0.35
N CYS A 86 -7.96 0.77 0.24
CA CYS A 86 -6.52 0.63 0.04
C CYS A 86 -5.94 -0.25 1.15
N PHE A 87 -4.98 -1.12 0.83
CA PHE A 87 -4.26 -1.87 1.85
C PHE A 87 -2.76 -1.95 1.58
N ARG A 88 -1.99 -2.01 2.66
CA ARG A 88 -0.52 -2.11 2.65
C ARG A 88 0.05 -2.42 4.04
N GLY A 89 1.37 -2.58 4.09
CA GLY A 89 2.14 -2.66 5.34
C GLY A 89 2.59 -4.08 5.66
N SER A 90 1.88 -5.07 5.15
CA SER A 90 2.26 -6.48 5.15
C SER A 90 1.62 -7.19 3.95
N VAL A 91 1.79 -8.50 3.86
CA VAL A 91 1.13 -9.34 2.86
C VAL A 91 -0.28 -9.65 3.34
N LEU A 92 -1.29 -9.35 2.52
CA LEU A 92 -2.64 -9.90 2.70
C LEU A 92 -2.71 -11.23 1.94
N THR A 93 -3.03 -12.33 2.60
CA THR A 93 -3.12 -13.65 1.95
C THR A 93 -4.29 -13.71 0.98
N LEU A 94 -4.28 -14.67 0.05
CA LEU A 94 -5.40 -14.87 -0.87
C LEU A 94 -6.70 -15.18 -0.12
N GLU A 95 -6.61 -16.04 0.89
CA GLU A 95 -7.74 -16.41 1.76
C GLU A 95 -8.33 -15.18 2.46
N ASN A 96 -7.51 -14.38 3.15
CA ASN A 96 -7.99 -13.18 3.84
C ASN A 96 -8.56 -12.13 2.87
N TYR A 97 -8.00 -12.02 1.67
CA TYR A 97 -8.59 -11.18 0.63
C TYR A 97 -9.97 -11.66 0.20
N LEU A 98 -10.15 -12.97 -0.01
CA LEU A 98 -11.44 -13.54 -0.42
C LEU A 98 -12.51 -13.35 0.65
N GLU A 99 -12.18 -13.55 1.93
CA GLU A 99 -13.10 -13.26 3.04
C GLU A 99 -13.47 -11.77 3.10
N SER A 100 -12.49 -10.88 2.95
CA SER A 100 -12.77 -9.44 2.88
C SER A 100 -13.66 -9.09 1.68
N LYS A 101 -13.53 -9.78 0.53
CA LYS A 101 -14.40 -9.55 -0.62
C LYS A 101 -15.84 -10.02 -0.39
N LYS A 102 -16.09 -11.03 0.44
CA LYS A 102 -17.45 -11.41 0.84
C LYS A 102 -18.12 -10.31 1.66
N ILE A 103 -17.37 -9.65 2.55
CA ILE A 103 -17.87 -8.53 3.38
C ILE A 103 -18.06 -7.26 2.53
N PHE A 104 -17.15 -7.01 1.58
CA PHE A 104 -17.13 -5.79 0.77
C PHE A 104 -17.25 -6.11 -0.74
N PRO A 105 -18.38 -6.69 -1.20
CA PRO A 105 -18.50 -7.25 -2.55
C PRO A 105 -18.35 -6.19 -3.65
N LYS A 106 -18.95 -5.02 -3.45
CA LYS A 106 -18.96 -3.90 -4.40
C LYS A 106 -17.74 -2.97 -4.30
N THR A 107 -16.84 -3.23 -3.35
CA THR A 107 -15.70 -2.35 -3.07
C THR A 107 -14.49 -2.77 -3.90
N GLU A 108 -13.83 -1.78 -4.51
CA GLU A 108 -12.55 -1.96 -5.19
C GLU A 108 -11.43 -2.07 -4.15
N PHE A 109 -10.61 -3.13 -4.26
CA PHE A 109 -9.44 -3.29 -3.42
C PHE A 109 -8.20 -2.83 -4.17
N ILE A 110 -7.39 -2.01 -3.51
CA ILE A 110 -6.19 -1.41 -4.07
C ILE A 110 -5.00 -1.80 -3.19
N GLN A 111 -4.17 -2.72 -3.69
CA GLN A 111 -2.91 -3.04 -3.06
C GLN A 111 -1.91 -1.92 -3.33
N THR A 112 -1.19 -1.47 -2.31
CA THR A 112 -0.14 -0.48 -2.48
C THR A 112 1.15 -0.94 -1.83
N TYR A 113 2.29 -0.65 -2.48
CA TYR A 113 3.62 -0.87 -1.93
C TYR A 113 4.38 0.45 -1.88
N GLY A 114 5.26 0.57 -0.90
CA GLY A 114 6.09 1.74 -0.68
C GLY A 114 6.69 1.73 0.71
N GLN A 115 7.51 2.74 0.97
CA GLN A 115 8.21 2.94 2.23
C GLN A 115 8.33 4.44 2.51
N ILE A 116 8.65 4.84 3.74
CA ILE A 116 8.62 6.24 4.14
C ILE A 116 9.67 7.07 3.40
N GLU A 117 10.81 6.43 3.09
CA GLU A 117 11.95 6.98 2.35
C GLU A 117 11.58 7.43 0.94
N ALA A 118 10.48 6.89 0.40
CA ALA A 118 9.99 7.12 -0.96
C ALA A 118 8.66 7.88 -1.02
N GLY A 119 8.28 8.60 0.04
CA GLY A 119 7.02 9.36 0.06
C GLY A 119 5.79 8.45 0.07
N PRO A 120 5.58 7.79 1.22
CA PRO A 120 5.03 6.44 1.53
C PRO A 120 4.52 5.45 0.46
N ARG A 121 4.33 5.83 -0.81
CA ARG A 121 3.72 5.00 -1.85
C ARG A 121 4.57 5.04 -3.12
N ILE A 122 4.95 3.86 -3.61
CA ILE A 122 5.74 3.66 -4.83
C ILE A 122 4.85 3.10 -5.94
N THR A 123 4.01 2.11 -5.63
CA THR A 123 3.11 1.46 -6.59
C THR A 123 1.66 1.42 -6.11
N GLY A 124 0.76 1.12 -7.04
CA GLY A 124 -0.62 0.76 -6.73
C GLY A 124 -1.20 -0.22 -7.75
N LYS A 125 -2.02 -1.15 -7.27
CA LYS A 125 -2.74 -2.13 -8.09
C LYS A 125 -4.19 -2.21 -7.69
N LYS A 126 -5.11 -1.89 -8.62
CA LYS A 126 -6.51 -2.29 -8.48
C LYS A 126 -6.59 -3.80 -8.74
N ILE A 127 -7.26 -4.53 -7.87
CA ILE A 127 -7.50 -5.96 -8.05
C ILE A 127 -8.77 -6.12 -8.89
N GLU A 128 -8.62 -6.63 -10.12
CA GLU A 128 -9.71 -6.75 -11.10
C GLU A 128 -10.11 -8.20 -11.37
N LYS A 129 -9.13 -9.12 -11.38
CA LYS A 129 -9.34 -10.56 -11.59
C LYS A 129 -8.77 -11.30 -10.38
N GLU A 130 -7.76 -12.13 -10.61
CA GLU A 130 -7.06 -12.85 -9.56
C GLU A 130 -6.18 -11.94 -8.72
N TYR A 131 -6.22 -12.19 -7.42
CA TYR A 131 -5.35 -11.53 -6.46
C TYR A 131 -4.05 -12.32 -6.31
N ASN A 132 -2.92 -11.66 -6.59
CA ASN A 132 -1.59 -12.19 -6.31
C ASN A 132 -0.93 -11.28 -5.27
N PRO A 133 -0.70 -11.78 -4.03
CA PRO A 133 -0.14 -10.97 -2.95
C PRO A 133 1.24 -10.36 -3.24
N LYS A 134 2.03 -10.98 -4.12
CA LYS A 134 3.36 -10.50 -4.51
C LYS A 134 3.30 -9.42 -5.59
N ASN A 135 2.21 -9.36 -6.36
CA ASN A 135 2.08 -8.40 -7.44
C ASN A 135 1.60 -7.04 -6.90
N VAL A 136 2.54 -6.13 -6.70
CA VAL A 136 2.27 -4.81 -6.15
C VAL A 136 1.94 -3.77 -7.21
N GLY A 137 1.79 -4.18 -8.47
CA GLY A 137 1.34 -3.36 -9.59
C GLY A 137 2.37 -2.40 -10.14
N LYS A 138 1.89 -1.28 -10.67
CA LYS A 138 2.70 -0.33 -11.44
C LYS A 138 3.10 0.88 -10.61
N ALA A 139 4.18 1.52 -11.02
CA ALA A 139 4.63 2.77 -10.44
C ALA A 139 3.50 3.82 -10.47
N ILE A 140 3.36 4.59 -9.39
CA ILE A 140 2.45 5.74 -9.38
C ILE A 140 2.98 6.87 -10.29
N LYS A 141 2.15 7.89 -10.53
CA LYS A 141 2.53 9.04 -11.37
C LYS A 141 3.84 9.67 -10.89
N LYS A 142 4.69 10.06 -11.83
CA LYS A 142 6.02 10.67 -11.60
C LYS A 142 7.02 9.77 -10.85
N THR A 143 6.76 8.47 -10.75
CA THR A 143 7.68 7.50 -10.15
C THR A 143 8.32 6.63 -11.21
N LYS A 144 9.64 6.45 -11.14
CA LYS A 144 10.38 5.48 -11.95
C LYS A 144 10.89 4.37 -11.03
N ILE A 145 10.76 3.13 -11.48
CA ILE A 145 11.26 1.95 -10.78
C ILE A 145 12.20 1.22 -11.74
N LYS A 146 13.35 0.76 -11.23
CA LYS A 146 14.28 -0.10 -11.94
C LYS A 146 14.73 -1.24 -11.03
N ILE A 147 15.33 -2.25 -11.62
CA ILE A 147 15.97 -3.36 -10.91
C ILE A 147 17.48 -3.12 -10.93
N LEU A 148 18.12 -3.13 -9.77
CA LEU A 148 19.57 -3.04 -9.61
C LEU A 148 20.15 -4.46 -9.47
N LYS A 149 21.00 -4.85 -10.41
CA LYS A 149 21.72 -6.14 -10.40
C LYS A 149 23.16 -5.92 -10.81
N LYS A 150 24.12 -6.38 -9.99
CA LYS A 150 25.56 -6.21 -10.22
C LYS A 150 25.94 -4.75 -10.55
N GLU A 151 25.44 -3.80 -9.74
CA GLU A 151 25.61 -2.34 -9.91
C GLU A 151 25.09 -1.76 -11.24
N LYS A 152 24.29 -2.51 -12.02
CA LYS A 152 23.65 -2.04 -13.25
C LYS A 152 22.15 -1.91 -13.07
N LEU A 153 21.58 -0.84 -13.60
CA LEU A 153 20.14 -0.57 -13.59
C LEU A 153 19.45 -1.16 -14.82
N SER A 154 18.55 -2.12 -14.60
CA SER A 154 17.82 -2.84 -15.62
C SER A 154 16.30 -2.61 -15.51
N ASN A 155 15.62 -2.75 -16.66
CA ASN A 155 14.16 -2.82 -16.78
C ASN A 155 13.72 -4.13 -17.47
N LYS A 156 14.63 -5.10 -17.59
CA LYS A 156 14.36 -6.36 -18.29
C LYS A 156 13.29 -7.16 -17.54
N ILE A 157 12.31 -7.66 -18.27
CA ILE A 157 11.25 -8.52 -17.73
C ILE A 157 11.91 -9.79 -17.17
N GLY A 158 11.44 -10.24 -16.01
CA GLY A 158 11.94 -11.44 -15.32
C GLY A 158 13.30 -11.27 -14.63
N GLU A 159 14.00 -10.14 -14.81
CA GLU A 159 15.29 -9.93 -14.15
C GLU A 159 15.09 -9.62 -12.66
N ILE A 160 15.53 -10.55 -11.81
CA ILE A 160 15.49 -10.41 -10.35
C ILE A 160 16.68 -9.60 -9.85
N GLY A 161 16.41 -8.61 -9.00
CA GLY A 161 17.41 -7.81 -8.31
C GLY A 161 16.81 -6.89 -7.26
N GLU A 162 17.62 -5.96 -6.75
CA GLU A 162 17.18 -4.98 -5.76
C GLU A 162 16.31 -3.91 -6.42
N ILE A 163 15.15 -3.63 -5.84
CA ILE A 163 14.24 -2.60 -6.35
C ILE A 163 14.86 -1.24 -6.02
N VAL A 164 15.01 -0.39 -7.02
CA VAL A 164 15.39 1.01 -6.83
C VAL A 164 14.33 1.93 -7.38
N VAL A 165 14.11 3.06 -6.70
CA VAL A 165 13.05 4.01 -7.04
C VAL A 165 13.60 5.41 -7.19
N LYS A 166 13.07 6.13 -8.17
CA LYS A 166 13.27 7.57 -8.34
C LYS A 166 11.91 8.26 -8.33
N ILE A 167 11.67 9.08 -7.32
CA ILE A 167 10.41 9.79 -7.09
C ILE A 167 10.71 11.20 -6.54
N PRO A 168 9.88 12.23 -6.84
CA PRO A 168 10.16 13.60 -6.39
C PRO A 168 10.24 13.79 -4.87
N CYS A 169 9.61 12.92 -4.09
CA CYS A 169 9.49 13.01 -2.63
C CYS A 169 10.42 12.05 -1.87
N ILE A 170 11.57 11.69 -2.44
CA ILE A 170 12.59 10.91 -1.71
C ILE A 170 13.10 11.70 -0.51
N ILE A 171 13.27 11.04 0.65
CA ILE A 171 13.85 11.68 1.83
C ILE A 171 15.32 12.03 1.59
N LYS A 172 15.78 13.15 2.15
CA LYS A 172 17.15 13.63 1.95
C LYS A 172 18.18 12.80 2.71
N LYS A 173 17.86 12.45 3.96
CA LYS A 173 18.71 11.69 4.89
C LYS A 173 17.88 11.20 6.07
N TYR A 174 18.37 10.19 6.76
CA TYR A 174 17.93 9.91 8.13
C TYR A 174 18.54 10.93 9.08
N PHE A 175 17.75 11.38 10.06
CA PHE A 175 18.25 12.28 11.09
C PHE A 175 19.30 11.56 11.95
N LYS A 176 20.45 12.18 12.17
CA LYS A 176 21.59 11.66 12.96
C LYS A 176 22.20 10.32 12.51
N ILE A 177 21.78 9.73 11.39
CA ILE A 177 22.35 8.49 10.86
C ILE A 177 23.08 8.78 9.54
N ARG A 178 24.39 8.52 9.51
CA ARG A 178 25.21 8.60 8.29
C ARG A 178 25.08 7.31 7.46
N ARG A 179 23.88 7.07 6.93
CA ARG A 179 23.61 5.97 5.99
C ARG A 179 23.27 6.55 4.62
N ASN A 180 24.01 6.15 3.60
CA ASN A 180 23.65 6.48 2.22
C ASN A 180 22.58 5.50 1.73
N ILE A 181 21.37 6.00 1.52
CA ILE A 181 20.25 5.25 0.94
C ILE A 181 20.16 5.43 -0.58
N LEU A 182 20.96 6.33 -1.15
CA LEU A 182 20.91 6.68 -2.56
C LEU A 182 22.03 5.98 -3.34
N PHE A 183 21.63 5.34 -4.43
CA PHE A 183 22.49 4.93 -5.55
C PHE A 183 22.61 6.08 -6.57
N GLU A 184 23.84 6.33 -7.03
CA GLU A 184 24.17 7.38 -8.03
C GLU A 184 23.53 8.77 -7.74
N LYS A 185 23.34 9.10 -6.46
CA LYS A 185 22.71 10.35 -5.97
C LYS A 185 21.30 10.65 -6.53
N LYS A 186 20.61 9.70 -7.19
CA LYS A 186 19.28 9.92 -7.80
C LYS A 186 18.29 8.77 -7.67
N TRP A 187 18.73 7.59 -7.23
CA TRP A 187 17.89 6.41 -7.05
C TRP A 187 17.95 5.94 -5.60
N LEU A 188 16.80 5.77 -4.95
CA LEU A 188 16.72 5.20 -3.62
C LEU A 188 16.83 3.67 -3.71
N LYS A 189 17.79 3.09 -2.98
CA LYS A 189 17.87 1.65 -2.71
C LYS A 189 16.80 1.28 -1.68
N THR A 190 15.80 0.51 -2.10
CA THR A 190 14.65 0.18 -1.23
C THR A 190 14.99 -0.87 -0.18
N GLY A 191 16.04 -1.67 -0.39
CA GLY A 191 16.34 -2.87 0.39
C GLY A 191 15.38 -4.04 0.11
N ASP A 192 14.43 -3.87 -0.82
CA ASP A 192 13.48 -4.88 -1.26
C ASP A 192 13.94 -5.51 -2.59
N VAL A 193 13.58 -6.77 -2.82
CA VAL A 193 13.94 -7.56 -4.01
C VAL A 193 12.70 -7.84 -4.83
N GLY A 194 12.81 -7.76 -6.15
CA GLY A 194 11.71 -8.00 -7.06
C GLY A 194 12.14 -8.04 -8.51
N TYR A 195 11.15 -8.13 -9.40
CA TYR A 195 11.30 -8.11 -10.85
C TYR A 195 10.04 -7.57 -11.51
N PHE A 196 10.13 -7.22 -12.80
CA PHE A 196 8.94 -6.89 -13.59
C PHE A 196 8.43 -8.12 -14.33
N ASN A 197 7.11 -8.38 -14.25
CA ASN A 197 6.48 -9.40 -15.08
C ASN A 197 6.20 -8.88 -16.51
N GLU A 198 5.63 -9.72 -17.37
CA GLU A 198 5.30 -9.38 -18.76
C GLU A 198 4.35 -8.19 -18.89
N LYS A 199 3.44 -8.00 -17.92
CA LYS A 199 2.51 -6.87 -17.85
C LYS A 199 3.17 -5.58 -17.34
N LYS A 200 4.49 -5.63 -17.07
CA LYS A 200 5.29 -4.58 -16.43
C LYS A 200 4.79 -4.20 -15.03
N ASP A 201 4.08 -5.12 -14.37
CA ASP A 201 3.81 -5.01 -12.94
C ASP A 201 5.06 -5.40 -12.16
N LEU A 202 5.30 -4.72 -11.04
CA LEU A 202 6.34 -5.07 -10.10
C LEU A 202 5.89 -6.26 -9.25
N ILE A 203 6.70 -7.31 -9.24
CA ILE A 203 6.54 -8.47 -8.36
C ILE A 203 7.54 -8.34 -7.21
N LEU A 204 7.03 -8.28 -5.99
CA LEU A 204 7.80 -8.16 -4.76
C LEU A 204 8.11 -9.55 -4.19
N LEU A 205 9.38 -9.86 -3.99
CA LEU A 205 9.85 -11.16 -3.47
C LEU A 205 10.16 -11.10 -1.97
N GLY A 206 10.51 -9.94 -1.44
CA GLY A 206 10.80 -9.75 -0.02
C GLY A 206 11.94 -8.76 0.22
N ARG A 207 12.49 -8.79 1.43
CA ARG A 207 13.64 -7.95 1.84
C ARG A 207 14.94 -8.65 1.50
N LYS A 208 15.90 -7.92 0.94
CA LYS A 208 17.26 -8.42 0.63
C LYS A 208 17.92 -9.12 1.82
N ASN A 209 17.74 -8.58 3.01
CA ASN A 209 18.33 -9.11 4.25
C ASN A 209 17.57 -10.32 4.83
N ASN A 210 16.34 -10.60 4.38
CA ASN A 210 15.49 -11.68 4.92
C ASN A 210 15.33 -12.84 3.91
N ILE A 211 16.00 -12.79 2.75
CA ILE A 211 16.02 -13.92 1.83
C ILE A 211 17.02 -14.94 2.39
N ILE A 212 16.49 -16.02 2.94
CA ILE A 212 17.29 -17.20 3.31
C ILE A 212 17.77 -17.84 2.01
N LYS A 213 19.08 -17.82 1.77
CA LYS A 213 19.69 -18.64 0.70
C LYS A 213 19.64 -20.10 1.13
N ASN A 214 18.63 -20.83 0.70
CA ASN A 214 18.63 -22.28 0.86
C ASN A 214 19.46 -22.87 -0.28
N ARG A 215 20.64 -23.44 0.04
CA ARG A 215 21.58 -24.08 -0.92
C ARG A 215 22.18 -23.17 -1.99
N GLY A 216 22.57 -21.94 -1.64
CA GLY A 216 23.44 -21.11 -2.50
C GLY A 216 22.77 -20.34 -3.65
N PHE A 217 21.43 -20.33 -3.72
CA PHE A 217 20.64 -19.54 -4.68
C PHE A 217 19.67 -18.59 -3.97
#